data_AF-A0A950YGJ0-F1
#
_entry.id   AF-A0A950YGJ0-F1
#
_cell.length_a   1.000
_cell.length_b   1.000
_cell.length_c   1.000
_cell.angle_alpha   90.00
_cell.angle_beta   90.00
_cell.angle_gamma   90.00
#
_symmetry.space_group_name_H-M   'P 1'
#
loop_
_entity.id
_entity.type
_entity.pdbx_description
1 polymer ?
#
loop_
_entity_poly.entity_id
_entity_poly.type
_entity_poly.pdbx_seq_one_letter_code
_entity_poly.pdbx_strand_id
1 'polypeptide(L)'
;MTEAGRIRDIENDKARRRAARQVIGEYHEQQLRLLLDHVRDGFAKMDAGEIDPFDLDDLIHHYKRSAQKLWSFCGSSGGAWEHAALLLEWQREHDEPETDWWEVGRPRRRGD
;
A
#
# COMPACT_ATOMS: atom_id res chain seq x y z
N MET A 1 7.93 18.88 -35.36
CA MET A 1 7.96 17.62 -34.59
C MET A 1 7.78 16.47 -35.57
N THR A 2 8.76 15.56 -35.68
CA THR A 2 8.70 14.45 -36.64
C THR A 2 7.87 13.30 -36.08
N GLU A 3 7.30 12.48 -36.97
CA GLU A 3 6.55 11.27 -36.61
C GLU A 3 7.38 10.31 -35.75
N ALA A 4 8.67 10.17 -36.06
CA ALA A 4 9.63 9.41 -35.28
C ALA A 4 9.85 9.96 -33.86
N GLY A 5 9.77 11.29 -33.67
CA GLY A 5 9.83 11.92 -32.35
C GLY A 5 8.62 11.57 -31.50
N ARG A 6 7.41 11.69 -32.06
CA ARG A 6 6.15 11.34 -31.37
C ARG A 6 6.11 9.86 -30.94
N ILE A 7 6.58 8.95 -31.80
CA ILE A 7 6.62 7.51 -31.47
C ILE A 7 7.57 7.24 -30.29
N ARG A 8 8.72 7.91 -30.25
CA ARG A 8 9.69 7.76 -29.16
C ARG A 8 9.13 8.23 -27.82
N ASP A 9 8.43 9.36 -27.80
CA ASP A 9 7.82 9.90 -26.59
C ASP A 9 6.75 8.96 -26.03
N ILE A 10 5.94 8.36 -26.91
CA ILE A 10 4.92 7.36 -26.52
C ILE A 10 5.56 6.12 -25.91
N GLU A 11 6.62 5.59 -26.51
CA GLU A 11 7.31 4.41 -25.98
C GLU A 11 7.99 4.69 -24.64
N ASN A 12 8.53 5.89 -24.45
CA ASN A 12 9.09 6.31 -23.17
C ASN A 12 8.02 6.38 -22.08
N ASP A 13 6.85 6.96 -22.37
CA ASP A 13 5.74 7.03 -21.43
C ASP A 13 5.22 5.62 -21.05
N LYS A 14 5.10 4.70 -22.02
CA LYS A 14 4.75 3.30 -21.73
C LYS A 14 5.79 2.61 -20.84
N ALA A 15 7.07 2.82 -21.11
CA ALA A 15 8.15 2.25 -20.30
C ALA A 15 8.08 2.75 -18.85
N ARG A 16 7.86 4.06 -18.65
CA ARG A 16 7.68 4.68 -17.35
C ARG A 16 6.49 4.10 -16.58
N ARG A 17 5.33 3.96 -17.22
CA ARG A 17 4.14 3.32 -16.62
C ARG A 17 4.39 1.87 -16.21
N ARG A 18 5.16 1.11 -17.00
CA ARG A 18 5.49 -0.29 -16.68
C ARG A 18 6.43 -0.37 -15.48
N ALA A 19 7.46 0.48 -15.43
CA ALA A 19 8.37 0.55 -14.29
C ALA A 19 7.62 0.94 -13.01
N ALA A 20 6.79 1.98 -13.07
CA ALA A 20 5.97 2.43 -11.95
C ALA A 20 5.03 1.31 -11.44
N ARG A 21 4.39 0.57 -12.35
CA ARG A 21 3.54 -0.58 -11.98
C ARG A 21 4.33 -1.65 -11.23
N GLN A 22 5.56 -1.95 -11.65
CA GLN A 22 6.39 -2.95 -10.99
C GLN A 22 6.76 -2.50 -9.57
N VAL A 23 7.25 -1.27 -9.42
CA VAL A 23 7.61 -0.67 -8.11
C VAL A 23 6.41 -0.71 -7.16
N ILE A 24 5.24 -0.29 -7.63
CA ILE A 24 4.02 -0.29 -6.82
C ILE A 24 3.53 -1.71 -6.52
N GLY A 25 3.67 -2.65 -7.44
CA GLY A 25 3.33 -4.05 -7.20
C GLY A 25 4.16 -4.68 -6.10
N GLU A 26 5.48 -4.48 -6.14
CA GLU A 26 6.43 -4.98 -5.13
C GLU A 26 6.16 -4.34 -3.76
N TYR A 27 5.97 -3.02 -3.72
CA TYR A 27 5.59 -2.29 -2.51
C TYR A 27 4.27 -2.81 -1.91
N HIS A 28 3.25 -2.96 -2.76
CA HIS A 28 1.93 -3.43 -2.33
C HIS A 28 2.00 -4.82 -1.73
N GLU A 29 2.75 -5.74 -2.35
CA GLU A 29 2.93 -7.09 -1.82
C GLU A 29 3.66 -7.10 -0.48
N GLN A 30 4.73 -6.33 -0.35
CA GLN A 30 5.49 -6.21 0.90
C GLN A 30 4.61 -5.71 2.05
N GLN A 31 3.90 -4.60 1.83
CA GLN A 31 3.03 -4.00 2.85
C GLN A 31 1.83 -4.89 3.18
N LEU A 32 1.28 -5.62 2.20
CA LEU A 32 0.21 -6.57 2.45
C LEU A 32 0.66 -7.72 3.36
N ARG A 33 1.89 -8.21 3.22
CA ARG A 33 2.44 -9.24 4.11
C ARG A 33 2.51 -8.75 5.56
N LEU A 34 2.99 -7.53 5.78
CA LEU A 34 3.05 -6.93 7.13
C LEU A 34 1.66 -6.82 7.76
N LEU A 35 0.65 -6.41 6.98
CA LEU A 35 -0.73 -6.36 7.45
C LEU A 35 -1.29 -7.76 7.78
N LEU A 36 -0.94 -8.78 7.00
CA LEU A 36 -1.34 -10.16 7.26
C LEU A 36 -0.65 -10.76 8.48
N ASP A 37 0.56 -10.32 8.82
CA ASP A 37 1.26 -10.77 10.03
C ASP A 37 0.53 -10.33 11.30
N HIS A 38 -0.10 -9.15 11.33
CA HIS A 38 -0.99 -8.77 12.44
C HIS A 38 -2.19 -9.71 12.59
N VAL A 39 -2.76 -10.18 11.47
CA VAL A 39 -3.88 -11.14 11.50
C VAL A 39 -3.41 -12.50 12.01
N ARG A 40 -2.23 -12.96 11.57
CA ARG A 40 -1.62 -14.21 12.05
C ARG A 40 -1.36 -14.17 13.56
N ASP A 41 -0.80 -13.06 14.05
CA ASP A 41 -0.59 -12.83 15.48
C ASP A 41 -1.92 -12.82 16.25
N GLY A 42 -2.97 -12.19 15.69
CA GLY A 42 -4.32 -12.23 16.25
C GLY A 42 -4.87 -13.65 16.42
N PHE A 43 -4.75 -14.50 15.39
CA PHE A 43 -5.15 -15.90 15.50
C PHE A 43 -4.34 -16.66 16.55
N ALA A 44 -3.03 -16.47 16.60
CA ALA A 44 -2.17 -17.11 17.58
C ALA A 44 -2.56 -16.74 19.03
N LYS A 45 -2.91 -15.48 19.27
CA LYS A 45 -3.41 -15.00 20.56
C LYS A 45 -4.76 -15.58 20.93
N MET A 46 -5.67 -15.71 19.96
CA MET A 46 -6.98 -16.34 20.19
C MET A 46 -6.81 -17.82 20.54
N ASP A 47 -5.95 -18.55 19.82
CA ASP A 47 -5.66 -19.96 20.10
C ASP A 47 -5.00 -20.17 21.47
N ALA A 48 -4.23 -19.18 21.94
CA ALA A 48 -3.66 -19.13 23.28
C ALA A 48 -4.66 -18.71 24.38
N GLY A 49 -5.86 -18.25 24.01
CA GLY A 49 -6.87 -17.73 24.93
C GLY A 49 -6.56 -16.34 25.50
N GLU A 50 -5.66 -15.58 24.87
CA GLU A 50 -5.30 -14.22 25.29
C GLU A 50 -6.32 -13.16 24.84
N ILE A 51 -6.99 -13.42 23.72
CA ILE A 51 -8.07 -12.60 23.18
C ILE A 51 -9.28 -13.46 22.89
N ASP A 52 -10.47 -12.87 22.93
CA ASP A 52 -11.70 -13.58 22.60
C ASP A 52 -12.03 -13.47 21.08
N PRO A 53 -13.05 -14.19 20.59
CA PRO A 53 -13.44 -14.09 19.18
C PRO A 53 -13.91 -12.70 18.72
N PHE A 54 -14.43 -11.86 19.62
CA PHE A 54 -14.84 -10.50 19.29
C PHE A 54 -13.63 -9.58 19.12
N ASP A 55 -12.62 -9.73 19.98
CA ASP A 55 -11.34 -9.03 19.83
C ASP A 55 -10.66 -9.36 18.50
N LEU A 56 -10.69 -10.64 18.08
CA LEU A 56 -10.17 -11.05 16.78
C LEU A 56 -10.99 -10.45 15.61
N ASP A 57 -12.32 -10.42 15.72
CA ASP A 57 -13.20 -9.82 14.71
C ASP A 57 -12.91 -8.31 14.55
N ASP A 58 -12.71 -7.59 15.64
CA ASP A 58 -12.31 -6.18 15.63
C ASP A 58 -10.92 -5.97 15.01
N LEU A 59 -9.97 -6.87 15.27
CA LEU A 59 -8.65 -6.88 14.63
C LEU A 59 -8.77 -7.11 13.12
N ILE A 60 -9.62 -8.04 12.67
CA ILE A 60 -9.88 -8.29 11.24
C ILE A 60 -10.53 -7.07 10.58
N HIS A 61 -11.46 -6.40 11.27
CA HIS A 61 -12.03 -5.13 10.82
C HIS A 61 -10.97 -4.03 10.71
N HIS A 62 -10.00 -3.99 11.62
CA HIS A 62 -8.87 -3.07 11.54
C HIS A 62 -7.99 -3.36 10.33
N TYR A 63 -7.55 -4.60 10.16
CA TYR A 63 -6.83 -5.08 8.99
C TYR A 63 -7.52 -4.68 7.68
N LYS A 64 -8.83 -4.89 7.58
CA LYS A 64 -9.61 -4.55 6.38
C LYS A 64 -9.53 -3.06 6.03
N ARG A 65 -9.59 -2.17 7.04
CA ARG A 65 -9.45 -0.72 6.83
C ARG A 65 -8.03 -0.35 6.38
N SER A 66 -7.02 -0.92 7.04
CA SER A 66 -5.60 -0.71 6.70
C SER A 66 -5.30 -1.13 5.26
N ALA A 67 -5.73 -2.34 4.87
CA ALA A 67 -5.57 -2.87 3.52
C ALA A 67 -6.29 -2.01 2.47
N GLN A 68 -7.47 -1.47 2.79
CA GLN A 68 -8.18 -0.55 1.89
C GLN A 68 -7.39 0.74 1.67
N LYS A 69 -6.75 1.28 2.70
CA LYS A 69 -5.92 2.49 2.59
C LYS A 69 -4.68 2.25 1.73
N LEU A 70 -3.99 1.13 1.97
CA LEU A 70 -2.87 0.68 1.15
C LEU A 70 -3.27 0.52 -0.32
N TRP A 71 -4.39 -0.15 -0.59
CA TRP A 71 -4.88 -0.34 -1.96
C TRP A 71 -5.21 1.00 -2.64
N SER A 72 -5.82 1.93 -1.91
CA SER A 72 -6.16 3.26 -2.41
C SER A 72 -4.90 4.06 -2.78
N PHE A 73 -3.82 3.92 -2.00
CA PHE A 73 -2.54 4.54 -2.28
C PHE A 73 -1.86 3.95 -3.51
N CYS A 74 -1.81 2.62 -3.60
CA CYS A 74 -1.21 1.93 -4.73
C CYS A 74 -1.95 2.23 -6.03
N GLY A 75 -3.24 2.57 -5.98
CA GLY A 75 -4.00 3.01 -7.15
C GLY A 75 -4.26 1.92 -8.18
N SER A 76 -5.10 2.23 -9.17
CA SER A 76 -5.60 1.26 -10.16
C SER A 76 -5.29 1.60 -11.61
N SER A 77 -4.55 2.70 -11.87
CA SER A 77 -4.27 3.20 -13.23
C SER A 77 -2.85 3.71 -13.39
N GLY A 78 -2.39 3.85 -14.64
CA GLY A 78 -1.01 4.22 -14.96
C GLY A 78 -0.54 5.54 -14.34
N GLY A 79 -1.36 6.59 -14.39
CA GLY A 79 -1.00 7.89 -13.78
C GLY A 79 -0.95 7.84 -12.25
N ALA A 80 -1.80 7.02 -11.62
CA ALA A 80 -1.75 6.80 -10.17
C ALA A 80 -0.48 6.04 -9.76
N TRP A 81 -0.07 5.03 -10.54
CA TRP A 81 1.16 4.28 -10.29
C TRP A 81 2.40 5.15 -10.39
N GLU A 82 2.48 6.01 -11.42
CA GLU A 82 3.62 6.92 -11.57
C GLU A 82 3.72 7.90 -10.39
N HIS A 83 2.61 8.51 -9.99
CA HIS A 83 2.60 9.43 -8.86
C HIS A 83 2.99 8.74 -7.55
N ALA A 84 2.44 7.55 -7.28
CA ALA A 84 2.78 6.79 -6.09
C ALA A 84 4.25 6.34 -6.09
N ALA A 85 4.79 5.91 -7.25
CA ALA A 85 6.19 5.51 -7.37
C ALA A 85 7.13 6.70 -7.12
N LEU A 86 6.83 7.88 -7.69
CA LEU A 86 7.58 9.10 -7.43
C LEU A 86 7.55 9.52 -5.95
N LEU A 87 6.40 9.35 -5.27
CA LEU A 87 6.33 9.63 -3.84
C LEU A 87 7.20 8.67 -3.03
N LEU A 88 7.18 7.37 -3.35
CA LEU A 88 8.03 6.37 -2.69
C LEU A 88 9.52 6.65 -2.93
N GLU A 89 9.90 7.04 -4.14
CA GLU A 89 11.27 7.45 -4.46
C GLU A 89 11.67 8.68 -3.64
N TRP A 90 10.84 9.72 -3.62
CA TRP A 90 11.08 10.92 -2.83
C TRP A 90 11.23 10.61 -1.33
N GLN A 91 10.37 9.74 -0.77
CA GLN A 91 10.46 9.31 0.63
C GLN A 91 11.79 8.62 0.93
N ARG A 92 12.24 7.71 0.05
CA ARG A 92 13.53 7.02 0.18
C ARG A 92 14.71 7.98 0.11
N GLU A 93 14.66 8.97 -0.78
CA GLU A 93 15.72 9.98 -0.92
C GLU A 93 15.82 10.91 0.29
N HIS A 94 14.73 11.09 1.04
CA HIS A 94 14.67 11.96 2.21
C HIS A 94 14.69 11.21 3.55
N ASP A 95 14.96 9.89 3.52
CA ASP A 95 14.93 9.00 4.70
C ASP A 95 13.60 9.10 5.49
N GLU A 96 12.49 9.41 4.79
CA GLU A 96 11.17 9.45 5.40
C GLU A 96 10.73 8.03 5.78
N PRO A 97 10.14 7.83 6.97
CA PRO A 97 9.70 6.52 7.40
C PRO A 97 8.62 5.98 6.46
N GLU A 98 8.67 4.67 6.23
CA GLU A 98 7.64 4.00 5.46
C GLU A 98 6.28 4.12 6.18
N THR A 99 5.23 4.38 5.40
CA THR A 99 3.88 4.54 5.93
C THR A 99 3.47 3.30 6.71
N ASP A 100 3.20 3.46 8.00
CA ASP A 100 2.57 2.43 8.81
C ASP A 100 1.08 2.32 8.46
N TRP A 101 0.76 1.41 7.53
CA TRP A 101 -0.61 1.18 7.11
C TRP A 101 -1.49 0.62 8.22
N TRP A 102 -0.92 -0.07 9.20
CA TRP A 102 -1.66 -0.54 10.35
C TRP A 102 -2.19 0.66 11.15
N GLU A 103 -1.32 1.61 11.47
CA GLU A 103 -1.71 2.84 12.18
C GLU A 103 -2.68 3.72 11.37
N VAL A 104 -2.48 3.84 10.06
CA VAL A 104 -3.37 4.61 9.17
C VAL A 104 -4.80 4.03 9.14
N GLY A 105 -4.94 2.71 9.31
CA GLY A 105 -6.23 2.03 9.36
C GLY A 105 -7.00 2.17 10.69
N ARG A 106 -6.37 2.76 11.71
CA ARG A 106 -7.00 2.92 13.03
C ARG A 106 -8.31 3.71 12.90
N PRO A 107 -9.36 3.33 13.64
CA PRO A 107 -10.55 4.14 13.73
C PRO A 107 -10.19 5.55 14.18
N ARG A 108 -10.61 6.56 13.41
CA ARG A 108 -10.58 7.93 13.92
C ARG A 108 -11.52 7.97 15.12
N ARG A 109 -10.99 8.31 16.30
CA ARG A 109 -11.86 8.59 17.46
C ARG A 109 -12.80 9.72 17.05
N ARG A 110 -14.10 9.55 17.23
CA ARG A 110 -15.06 10.65 17.06
C ARG A 110 -14.69 11.71 18.09
N GLY A 111 -14.05 12.81 17.68
CA GLY A 111 -13.71 13.90 18.59
C GLY A 111 -12.47 14.75 18.29
N ASP A 112 -11.77 14.55 17.17
CA ASP A 112 -10.78 15.52 16.65
C ASP A 112 -11.35 16.32 15.47
#